data_AF-A0AAV0ZU55-F1
#
_entry.id   AF-A0AAV0ZU55-F1
#
_cell.length_a   1.000
_cell.length_b   1.000
_cell.length_c   1.000
_cell.angle_alpha   90.00
_cell.angle_beta   90.00
_cell.angle_gamma   90.00
#
_symmetry.space_group_name_H-M   'P 1'
#
loop_
_entity.id
_entity.type
_entity.pdbx_description
1 polymer ?
#
loop_
_entity_poly.entity_id
_entity_poly.type
_entity_poly.pdbx_seq_one_letter_code
_entity_poly.pdbx_strand_id
1 'polypeptide(L)'
;MQKKNASLVPVSSTIDVIELMNLGHMNRAVGATTLNDRSSRSHSCLTVHVQGRDLASGATILGCMHLVELAGSERVDKSEATGDRLKEAQHINKSLSALGDVIRQSIIRQPGKEKEIN
;
A
#
# COMPACT_ATOMS: atom_id res chain seq x y z
N MET A 1 5.50 4.11 -12.00
CA MET A 1 6.47 3.00 -12.16
C MET A 1 5.70 1.69 -12.09
N GLN A 2 5.70 0.87 -13.15
CA GLN A 2 4.99 -0.41 -13.16
C GLN A 2 5.84 -1.47 -12.45
N LYS A 3 5.27 -2.19 -11.48
CA LYS A 3 5.95 -3.32 -10.84
C LYS A 3 6.04 -4.48 -11.83
N LYS A 4 7.24 -5.01 -12.05
CA LYS A 4 7.44 -6.22 -12.85
C LYS A 4 6.59 -7.35 -12.24
N ASN A 5 5.74 -7.98 -13.05
CA ASN A 5 4.77 -9.03 -12.68
C ASN A 5 3.46 -8.57 -12.01
N ALA A 6 3.10 -7.29 -12.05
CA ALA A 6 1.73 -6.87 -11.72
C ALA A 6 0.80 -7.04 -12.95
N SER A 7 -0.41 -7.54 -12.72
CA SER A 7 -1.45 -7.57 -13.76
C SER A 7 -1.98 -6.17 -14.02
N LEU A 8 -2.09 -5.77 -15.29
CA LEU A 8 -2.73 -4.53 -15.70
C LEU A 8 -4.04 -4.90 -16.39
N VAL A 9 -5.16 -4.50 -15.79
CA VAL A 9 -6.50 -4.83 -16.28
C VAL A 9 -7.19 -3.53 -16.71
N PRO A 10 -7.61 -3.39 -17.98
CA PRO A 10 -8.40 -2.25 -18.41
C PRO A 10 -9.78 -2.30 -17.75
N VAL A 11 -10.26 -1.14 -17.34
CA VAL A 11 -11.58 -0.96 -16.72
C VAL A 11 -12.35 0.12 -17.46
N SER A 12 -13.65 -0.06 -17.56
CA SER A 12 -14.59 0.81 -18.27
C SER A 12 -15.64 1.43 -17.35
N SER A 13 -15.79 0.88 -16.15
CA SER A 13 -16.77 1.33 -15.16
C SER A 13 -16.20 1.31 -13.74
N THR A 14 -16.88 1.98 -12.82
CA THR A 14 -16.58 1.88 -11.39
C THR A 14 -16.83 0.48 -10.84
N ILE A 15 -17.75 -0.28 -11.45
CA ILE A 15 -18.06 -1.66 -11.05
C ILE A 15 -16.85 -2.56 -11.32
N ASP A 16 -16.22 -2.43 -12.50
CA ASP A 16 -15.02 -3.21 -12.86
C ASP A 16 -13.90 -3.01 -11.83
N VAL A 17 -13.74 -1.77 -11.33
CA VAL A 17 -12.77 -1.44 -10.30
C VAL A 17 -13.10 -2.14 -8.97
N ILE A 18 -14.37 -2.09 -8.55
CA ILE A 18 -14.83 -2.72 -7.31
C ILE A 18 -14.67 -4.24 -7.38
N GLU A 19 -14.96 -4.86 -8.52
CA GLU A 19 -14.76 -6.30 -8.72
C GLU A 19 -13.28 -6.70 -8.62
N LEU A 20 -12.38 -5.92 -9.22
CA LEU A 20 -10.93 -6.14 -9.09
C LEU A 20 -10.44 -5.94 -7.65
N MET A 21 -10.99 -4.97 -6.92
CA MET A 21 -10.72 -4.80 -5.49
C MET A 21 -11.16 -6.02 -4.68
N ASN A 22 -12.36 -6.53 -4.93
CA ASN A 22 -12.89 -7.72 -4.26
C ASN A 22 -12.05 -8.96 -4.59
N LEU A 23 -11.62 -9.14 -5.83
CA LEU A 23 -10.72 -10.22 -6.22
C LEU A 23 -9.37 -10.13 -5.47
N GLY A 24 -8.81 -8.92 -5.37
CA GLY A 24 -7.61 -8.66 -4.57
C GLY A 24 -7.80 -9.03 -3.10
N HIS A 25 -8.93 -8.63 -2.51
CA HIS A 25 -9.29 -8.98 -1.13
C HIS A 25 -9.48 -10.49 -0.92
N MET A 26 -10.14 -11.19 -1.84
CA MET A 26 -10.30 -12.64 -1.75
C MET A 26 -8.96 -13.37 -1.81
N ASN A 27 -8.07 -12.97 -2.72
CA ASN A 27 -6.72 -13.54 -2.80
C ASN A 27 -5.92 -13.30 -1.51
N ARG A 28 -6.10 -12.14 -0.86
CA ARG A 28 -5.52 -11.85 0.45
C ARG A 28 -6.13 -12.73 1.55
N ALA A 29 -7.45 -12.95 1.54
CA ALA A 29 -8.18 -13.72 2.53
C ALA A 29 -7.92 -15.24 2.44
N VAL A 30 -7.86 -15.83 1.24
CA VAL A 30 -7.58 -17.28 1.04
C VAL A 30 -6.18 -17.66 1.56
N GLY A 31 -5.24 -16.71 1.60
CA GLY A 31 -3.93 -16.90 2.21
C GLY A 31 -3.91 -16.88 3.75
N ALA A 32 -5.03 -16.55 4.39
CA ALA A 32 -5.21 -16.47 5.85
C ALA A 32 -6.03 -17.67 6.34
N THR A 33 -5.43 -18.59 7.10
CA THR A 33 -6.17 -19.62 7.85
C THR A 33 -6.57 -19.08 9.22
N THR A 34 -7.54 -19.67 9.92
CA THR A 34 -8.10 -19.19 11.21
C THR A 34 -7.07 -18.95 12.34
N LEU A 35 -5.85 -19.49 12.22
CA LEU A 35 -4.71 -19.30 13.13
C LEU A 35 -3.74 -18.16 12.71
N ASN A 36 -3.95 -17.63 11.50
CA ASN A 36 -3.14 -16.65 10.80
C ASN A 36 -4.07 -15.55 10.29
N ASP A 37 -4.36 -14.55 11.12
CA ASP A 37 -4.87 -13.29 10.59
C ASP A 37 -3.75 -12.61 9.79
N ARG A 38 -3.51 -13.10 8.58
CA ARG A 38 -2.46 -12.64 7.67
C ARG A 38 -2.86 -11.34 6.97
N SER A 39 -4.13 -10.95 7.08
CA SER A 39 -4.59 -9.64 6.62
C SER A 39 -3.81 -8.54 7.35
N SER A 40 -3.69 -8.62 8.68
CA SER A 40 -2.84 -7.70 9.47
C SER A 40 -1.33 -7.85 9.21
N ARG A 41 -0.88 -8.84 8.44
CA ARG A 41 0.56 -9.14 8.22
C ARG A 41 1.06 -8.94 6.80
N SER A 42 0.22 -8.41 5.91
CA SER A 42 0.60 -8.15 4.53
C SER A 42 0.20 -6.74 4.12
N HIS A 43 1.10 -6.07 3.40
CA HIS A 43 0.79 -4.80 2.75
C HIS A 43 0.11 -5.08 1.41
N SER A 44 -0.96 -4.35 1.10
CA SER A 44 -1.64 -4.39 -0.19
C SER A 44 -1.48 -3.06 -0.91
N CYS A 45 -1.32 -3.10 -2.23
CA CYS A 45 -1.21 -1.91 -3.06
C CYS A 45 -2.03 -2.12 -4.34
N LEU A 46 -3.05 -1.29 -4.52
CA LEU A 46 -3.78 -1.14 -5.77
C LEU A 46 -3.28 0.13 -6.47
N THR A 47 -2.93 0.00 -7.75
CA THR A 47 -2.54 1.15 -8.58
C THR A 47 -3.59 1.36 -9.66
N VAL A 48 -4.19 2.55 -9.66
CA VAL A 48 -5.15 3.00 -10.67
C VAL A 48 -4.46 4.00 -11.59
N HIS A 49 -4.33 3.63 -12.85
CA HIS A 49 -3.86 4.51 -13.90
C HIS A 49 -5.07 5.16 -14.57
N VAL A 50 -5.09 6.49 -14.61
CA VAL A 50 -6.17 7.27 -15.22
C VAL A 50 -5.60 8.01 -16.41
N GLN A 51 -6.24 7.87 -17.56
CA GLN A 51 -5.92 8.63 -18.76
C GLN A 51 -7.12 9.52 -19.10
N GLY A 52 -6.92 10.83 -19.01
CA GLY A 52 -7.88 11.84 -19.43
C GLY A 52 -7.44 12.54 -20.71
N ARG A 53 -8.39 13.16 -21.41
CA ARG A 53 -8.12 14.11 -22.49
C ARG A 53 -8.76 15.43 -22.13
N ASP A 54 -7.97 16.50 -22.09
CA ASP A 54 -8.51 17.85 -22.04
C ASP A 54 -9.15 18.18 -23.39
N LEU A 55 -10.44 18.52 -23.36
CA LEU A 55 -11.21 18.79 -24.57
C LEU A 55 -10.88 20.15 -25.19
N ALA A 56 -10.36 21.10 -24.40
CA ALA A 56 -10.02 22.43 -24.90
C ALA A 56 -8.67 22.44 -25.63
N SER A 57 -7.63 21.86 -25.02
CA SER A 57 -6.29 21.82 -25.61
C SER A 57 -5.99 20.55 -26.42
N GLY A 58 -6.80 19.50 -26.29
CA GLY A 58 -6.50 18.17 -26.82
C GLY A 58 -5.42 17.41 -26.06
N ALA A 59 -4.86 17.98 -24.99
CA ALA A 59 -3.78 17.38 -24.23
C ALA A 59 -4.22 16.08 -23.54
N THR A 60 -3.32 15.10 -23.49
CA THR A 60 -3.53 13.87 -22.69
C THR A 60 -2.99 14.10 -21.28
N ILE A 61 -3.82 13.80 -20.29
CA ILE A 61 -3.47 13.88 -18.87
C ILE A 61 -3.35 12.45 -18.35
N LEU A 62 -2.22 12.13 -17.72
CA LEU A 62 -1.98 10.83 -17.11
C LEU A 62 -1.90 10.99 -15.59
N GLY A 63 -2.84 10.38 -14.90
CA GLY A 63 -2.87 10.26 -13.44
C GLY A 63 -2.47 8.86 -12.99
N CYS A 64 -1.83 8.77 -11.83
CA CYS A 64 -1.52 7.51 -11.18
C CYS A 64 -1.87 7.65 -9.71
N MET A 65 -2.84 6.85 -9.25
CA MET A 65 -3.27 6.80 -7.86
C MET A 65 -2.83 5.47 -7.25
N HIS A 66 -2.15 5.53 -6.12
CA HIS A 66 -1.77 4.35 -5.34
C HIS A 66 -2.63 4.31 -4.08
N LEU A 67 -3.43 3.25 -3.95
CA LEU A 67 -4.22 2.94 -2.76
C LEU A 67 -3.46 1.85 -2.01
N VAL A 68 -2.87 2.23 -0.88
CA VAL A 68 -2.00 1.35 -0.09
C VAL A 68 -2.67 1.04 1.24
N GLU A 69 -2.88 -0.24 1.52
CA GLU A 69 -3.29 -0.75 2.82
C GLU A 69 -2.06 -1.36 3.49
N LEU A 70 -1.65 -0.79 4.62
CA LEU A 70 -0.47 -1.24 5.34
C LEU A 70 -0.85 -2.32 6.36
N ALA A 71 0.07 -3.26 6.56
CA ALA A 71 0.02 -4.22 7.65
C ALA A 71 0.08 -3.53 9.02
N GLY A 72 -0.29 -4.27 10.06
CA GLY A 72 -0.19 -3.84 11.45
C GLY A 72 1.24 -3.45 11.83
N SER A 73 1.34 -2.41 12.66
CA SER A 73 2.59 -1.87 13.18
C SER A 73 2.82 -2.24 14.65
N GLU A 74 2.16 -3.30 15.13
CA GLU A 74 2.26 -3.72 16.51
C GLU A 74 3.71 -4.07 16.88
N ARG A 75 4.07 -3.73 18.11
CA ARG A 75 5.43 -3.96 18.57
C ARG A 75 5.63 -5.42 18.89
N VAL A 76 6.70 -5.99 18.34
CA VAL A 76 7.09 -7.38 18.53
C VAL A 76 7.34 -7.73 20.01
N ASP A 77 7.90 -6.80 20.79
CA ASP A 77 8.18 -6.97 22.22
C ASP A 77 6.91 -7.12 23.09
N LYS A 78 5.76 -6.68 22.58
CA LYS A 78 4.44 -6.86 23.21
C LYS A 78 3.64 -8.03 22.62
N SER A 79 4.23 -8.75 21.67
CA SER A 79 3.61 -9.92 21.05
C SER A 79 4.17 -11.19 21.66
N GLU A 80 3.35 -12.25 21.72
CA GLU A 80 3.81 -13.60 22.09
C GLU A 80 4.39 -14.36 20.87
N ALA A 81 4.78 -13.65 19.81
CA ALA A 81 5.26 -14.26 18.58
C ALA A 81 6.66 -14.87 18.77
N THR A 82 6.82 -16.13 18.37
CA THR A 82 8.08 -16.88 18.44
C THR A 82 8.44 -17.51 17.08
N GLY A 83 9.67 -17.99 16.95
CA GLY A 83 10.13 -18.71 15.75
C GLY A 83 9.93 -17.92 14.45
N ASP A 84 9.28 -18.53 13.47
CA ASP A 84 9.07 -17.89 12.16
C ASP A 84 8.06 -16.74 12.21
N ARG A 85 7.12 -16.77 13.15
CA ARG A 85 6.15 -15.68 13.35
C ARG A 85 6.82 -14.42 13.88
N LEU A 86 7.85 -14.58 14.72
CA LEU A 86 8.69 -13.48 15.18
C LEU A 86 9.47 -12.85 14.01
N LYS A 87 10.08 -13.69 13.15
CA LYS A 87 10.80 -13.22 11.96
C LYS A 87 9.88 -12.49 10.98
N GLU A 88 8.66 -12.99 10.76
CA GLU A 88 7.64 -12.35 9.93
C GLU A 88 7.30 -10.96 10.46
N ALA A 89 6.97 -10.84 11.76
CA ALA A 89 6.64 -9.58 12.40
C ALA A 89 7.80 -8.56 12.33
N GLN A 90 9.04 -9.02 12.49
CA GLN A 90 10.23 -8.18 12.32
C GLN A 90 10.37 -7.64 10.88
N HIS A 91 10.11 -8.47 9.86
CA HIS A 91 10.16 -8.01 8.47
C HIS A 91 9.06 -7.00 8.15
N ILE A 92 7.84 -7.21 8.65
CA ILE A 92 6.73 -6.26 8.51
C ILE A 92 7.12 -4.91 9.12
N ASN A 93 7.56 -4.91 10.38
CA ASN A 93 7.97 -3.68 11.06
C ASN A 93 9.18 -3.00 10.42
N LYS A 94 10.14 -3.77 9.89
CA LYS A 94 11.27 -3.21 9.14
C LYS A 94 10.80 -2.43 7.90
N SER A 95 9.85 -2.97 7.15
CA SER A 95 9.30 -2.28 5.97
C SER A 95 8.52 -1.01 6.34
N LEU A 96 7.76 -1.03 7.44
CA LEU A 96 7.02 0.13 7.95
C LEU A 96 7.96 1.22 8.48
N SER A 97 9.01 0.85 9.21
CA SER A 97 10.04 1.80 9.66
C SER A 97 10.72 2.49 8.48
N ALA A 98 11.10 1.72 7.45
CA ALA A 98 11.69 2.27 6.24
C ALA A 98 10.76 3.26 5.52
N LEU A 99 9.45 2.94 5.43
CA LEU A 99 8.45 3.87 4.90
C LEU A 99 8.37 5.15 5.74
N GLY A 100 8.34 5.02 7.08
CA GLY A 100 8.33 6.15 8.00
C GLY A 100 9.56 7.05 7.82
N ASP A 101 10.74 6.48 7.61
CA ASP A 101 11.97 7.23 7.38
C ASP A 101 11.93 8.02 6.06
N VAL A 102 11.42 7.41 4.97
CA VAL A 102 11.25 8.10 3.69
C VAL A 102 10.26 9.26 3.79
N ILE A 103 9.14 9.07 4.50
CA ILE A 103 8.13 10.13 4.73
C ILE A 103 8.76 11.28 5.51
N ARG A 104 9.45 10.99 6.63
CA ARG A 104 10.14 12.01 7.43
C ARG A 104 11.15 12.80 6.60
N GLN A 105 11.98 12.11 5.82
CA GLN A 105 12.95 12.76 4.93
C GLN A 105 12.28 13.65 3.88
N SER A 106 11.13 13.22 3.34
CA SER A 106 10.38 13.99 2.35
C SER A 106 9.76 15.27 2.94
N ILE A 107 9.36 15.24 4.21
CA ILE A 107 8.87 16.41 4.94
C ILE A 107 10.02 17.39 5.24
N ILE A 108 11.15 16.89 5.75
CA ILE A 108 12.33 17.71 6.12
C ILE A 108 12.94 18.40 4.89
N ARG A 109 12.87 17.77 3.71
CA ARG A 109 13.37 18.37 2.46
C ARG A 109 12.52 19.52 1.92
N GLN A 110 11.38 19.84 2.53
CA GLN A 110 10.65 21.07 2.23
C GLN A 110 11.18 22.21 3.12
N PRO A 111 12.03 23.12 2.61
CA PRO A 111 12.52 24.23 3.43
C PRO A 111 11.34 25.11 3.89
N GLY A 112 11.12 25.21 5.20
CA GLY A 112 10.21 26.21 5.80
C GLY A 112 9.19 25.76 6.85
N LYS A 113 9.12 24.48 7.27
CA LYS A 113 8.11 24.01 8.27
C LYS A 113 8.69 23.48 9.60
N GLU A 114 9.78 24.06 10.10
CA GLU A 114 10.44 23.60 11.34
C GLU A 114 9.87 24.20 12.65
N LYS A 115 8.74 24.92 12.62
CA LYS A 115 8.17 25.51 13.84
C LYS A 115 6.72 25.09 14.04
N GLU A 116 6.51 23.89 14.58
CA GLU A 116 5.40 23.54 15.49
C GLU A 116 5.37 22.02 15.69
N ILE A 117 6.21 21.52 16.59
CA ILE A 117 5.96 20.25 17.29
C ILE A 117 6.76 20.30 18.60
N ASN A 118 6.16 20.92 19.61
CA ASN A 118 6.42 20.66 21.03
C ASN A 118 5.09 20.19 21.63
#